data_AF-A0A9N8VRD5-F1
#
_entry.id   AF-A0A9N8VRD5-F1
#
_cell.length_a   1.000
_cell.length_b   1.000
_cell.length_c   1.000
_cell.angle_alpha   90.00
_cell.angle_beta   90.00
_cell.angle_gamma   90.00
#
_symmetry.space_group_name_H-M   'P 1'
#
loop_
_entity.id
_entity.type
_entity.pdbx_description
1 polymer ?
#
loop_
_entity_poly.entity_id
_entity_poly.type
_entity_poly.pdbx_seq_one_letter_code
_entity_poly.pdbx_strand_id
1 'polypeptide(L)'
;MQSSTLFYCSFCPKTYIYKGSLRAHEIKKHKDNRLLHNQYPLYIPLFSDCQQFCSTFINLIQKRLTSHHSTQGLKVIEFPCSKNIFTFYFHNEETFRYIHYQRKYNCIFRGLQGYQRIAKLLDFEDWGRTIDKTGSETCVVFSKTNLNNYAIEEKEVEFCWKEKGNFFKYGVITFIFEIKTETIEIVDE
;
A
#
# COMPACT_ATOMS: atom_id res chain seq x y z
N MET A 1 -11.56 25.89 -30.21
CA MET A 1 -11.44 24.46 -30.55
C MET A 1 -11.06 23.71 -29.28
N GLN A 2 -11.97 22.91 -28.70
CA GLN A 2 -11.65 22.08 -27.53
C GLN A 2 -10.73 20.93 -27.99
N SER A 3 -9.56 20.83 -27.38
CA SER A 3 -8.62 19.72 -27.61
C SER A 3 -9.24 18.44 -27.07
N SER A 4 -9.84 17.64 -27.94
CA SER A 4 -10.33 16.30 -27.61
C SER A 4 -9.16 15.45 -27.12
N THR A 5 -9.04 15.28 -25.80
CA THR A 5 -7.94 14.51 -25.21
C THR A 5 -8.19 13.03 -25.49
N LEU A 6 -7.47 12.47 -26.45
CA LEU A 6 -7.52 11.03 -26.75
C LEU A 6 -6.78 10.24 -25.66
N PHE A 7 -7.35 9.12 -25.25
CA PHE A 7 -6.75 8.19 -24.29
C PHE A 7 -6.11 7.02 -25.04
N TYR A 8 -4.79 6.87 -24.94
CA TYR A 8 -4.05 5.79 -25.59
C TYR A 8 -3.86 4.60 -24.65
N CYS A 9 -3.95 3.38 -25.20
CA CYS A 9 -3.51 2.17 -24.52
C CYS A 9 -1.98 2.08 -24.61
N SER A 10 -1.31 1.77 -23.49
CA SER A 10 0.15 1.63 -23.47
C SER A 10 0.65 0.27 -24.00
N PHE A 11 -0.25 -0.70 -24.24
CA PHE A 11 0.11 -2.07 -24.64
C PHE A 11 -0.16 -2.40 -26.09
N CYS A 12 -0.99 -1.60 -26.75
CA CYS A 12 -1.35 -1.82 -28.14
C CYS A 12 -1.69 -0.48 -28.80
N PRO A 13 -1.64 -0.37 -30.13
CA PRO A 13 -1.89 0.87 -30.84
C PRO A 13 -3.40 1.19 -30.92
N LYS A 14 -4.08 1.22 -29.76
CA LYS A 14 -5.50 1.56 -29.64
C LYS A 14 -5.69 2.85 -28.86
N THR A 15 -6.57 3.68 -29.38
CA THR A 15 -6.96 4.96 -28.78
C THR A 15 -8.46 5.01 -28.54
N TYR A 16 -8.85 5.73 -27.49
CA TYR A 16 -10.21 5.81 -27.01
C TYR A 16 -10.59 7.26 -26.75
N ILE A 17 -11.83 7.61 -27.12
CA ILE A 17 -12.40 8.93 -26.85
C ILE A 17 -12.72 9.07 -25.36
N TYR A 18 -13.17 7.99 -24.73
CA TYR A 18 -13.57 7.98 -23.33
C TYR A 18 -12.63 7.13 -22.47
N LYS A 19 -12.31 7.64 -21.28
CA LYS A 19 -11.52 6.91 -20.27
C LYS A 19 -12.17 5.57 -19.87
N GLY A 20 -13.50 5.51 -19.84
CA GLY A 20 -14.24 4.28 -19.56
C GLY A 20 -14.01 3.19 -20.62
N SER A 21 -13.89 3.58 -21.90
CA SER A 21 -13.60 2.66 -23.00
C SER A 21 -12.18 2.12 -22.94
N LEU A 22 -11.20 2.98 -22.60
CA LEU A 22 -9.83 2.52 -22.32
C LEU A 22 -9.80 1.52 -21.16
N ARG A 23 -10.48 1.84 -20.04
CA ARG A 23 -10.58 0.95 -18.88
C ARG A 23 -11.13 -0.43 -19.26
N ALA A 24 -12.26 -0.48 -19.97
CA ALA A 24 -12.87 -1.73 -20.38
C ALA A 24 -11.96 -2.55 -21.31
N HIS A 25 -11.24 -1.87 -22.21
CA HIS A 25 -10.26 -2.50 -23.07
C HIS A 25 -9.10 -3.11 -22.27
N GLU A 26 -8.48 -2.34 -21.38
CA GLU A 26 -7.35 -2.80 -20.57
C GLU A 26 -7.76 -3.98 -19.68
N ILE A 27 -8.90 -3.89 -18.98
CA ILE A 27 -9.41 -5.00 -18.16
C ILE A 27 -9.66 -6.26 -19.00
N LYS A 28 -10.09 -6.13 -20.25
CA LYS A 28 -10.44 -7.28 -21.10
C LYS A 28 -9.22 -7.89 -21.79
N LYS A 29 -8.28 -7.07 -22.25
CA LYS A 29 -7.18 -7.47 -23.14
C LYS A 29 -5.82 -7.49 -22.46
N HIS A 30 -5.70 -6.87 -21.30
CA HIS A 30 -4.48 -6.64 -20.55
C HIS A 30 -4.75 -6.98 -19.07
N LYS A 31 -5.19 -8.22 -18.79
CA LYS A 31 -5.48 -8.69 -17.42
C LYS A 31 -4.20 -8.92 -16.61
N ASP A 32 -3.18 -9.47 -17.25
CA ASP A 32 -1.91 -9.85 -16.60
C ASP A 32 -0.79 -8.85 -16.88
N ASN A 33 -1.02 -7.60 -16.48
CA ASN A 33 -0.09 -6.49 -16.67
C ASN A 33 1.09 -6.48 -15.70
N ARG A 34 1.58 -7.65 -15.28
CA ARG A 34 2.84 -7.74 -14.53
C ARG A 34 4.02 -7.24 -15.36
N LEU A 35 3.94 -7.32 -16.69
CA LEU A 35 5.17 -7.41 -17.49
C LEU A 35 5.60 -6.17 -18.27
N LEU A 36 4.80 -5.17 -18.59
CA LEU A 36 5.29 -4.07 -19.45
C LEU A 36 4.73 -2.69 -19.12
N HIS A 37 5.36 -2.03 -18.15
CA HIS A 37 5.80 -0.65 -18.34
C HIS A 37 7.27 -0.51 -17.85
N ASN A 38 8.17 -1.19 -18.57
CA ASN A 38 9.63 -1.13 -18.49
C ASN A 38 10.29 -0.95 -17.11
N GLN A 39 10.63 -2.12 -16.58
CA GLN A 39 11.84 -2.46 -15.80
C GLN A 39 11.91 -1.80 -14.43
N TYR A 40 11.28 -2.48 -13.48
CA TYR A 40 11.39 -2.17 -12.07
C TYR A 40 12.46 -3.01 -11.40
N PRO A 41 13.23 -2.42 -10.47
CA PRO A 41 13.44 -0.97 -10.29
C PRO A 41 14.17 -0.37 -11.51
N LEU A 42 13.95 0.91 -11.81
CA LEU A 42 14.64 1.59 -12.94
C LEU A 42 16.15 1.65 -12.68
N TYR A 43 16.52 1.75 -11.40
CA TYR A 43 17.88 1.72 -10.86
C TYR A 43 17.80 1.49 -9.35
N ILE A 44 18.88 1.04 -8.72
CA ILE A 44 18.98 0.94 -7.25
C ILE A 44 18.90 2.37 -6.66
N PRO A 45 17.89 2.70 -5.84
CA PRO A 45 17.78 4.03 -5.24
C PRO A 45 18.96 4.34 -4.31
N LEU A 46 19.18 5.64 -4.04
CA LEU A 46 20.17 6.04 -3.05
C LEU A 46 19.74 5.57 -1.66
N PHE A 47 20.72 5.17 -0.84
CA PHE A 47 20.46 4.75 0.54
C PHE A 47 19.68 5.80 1.34
N SER A 48 19.99 7.08 1.14
CA SER A 48 19.27 8.21 1.77
C SER A 48 17.79 8.26 1.40
N ASP A 49 17.44 7.95 0.14
CA ASP A 49 16.05 7.96 -0.32
C ASP A 49 15.27 6.79 0.30
N CYS A 50 15.91 5.62 0.40
CA CYS A 50 15.35 4.45 1.10
C CYS A 50 15.15 4.75 2.60
N GLN A 51 16.14 5.33 3.26
CA GLN A 51 16.05 5.71 4.68
C GLN A 51 14.95 6.75 4.91
N GLN A 52 14.85 7.75 4.03
CA GLN A 52 13.79 8.75 4.09
C GLN A 52 12.40 8.10 3.91
N PHE A 53 12.26 7.18 2.96
CA PHE A 53 11.02 6.44 2.76
C PHE A 53 10.61 5.64 4.00
N CYS A 54 11.49 4.79 4.54
CA CYS A 54 11.21 4.00 5.73
C CYS A 54 10.89 4.90 6.94
N SER A 55 11.72 5.91 7.20
CA SER A 55 11.51 6.83 8.33
C SER A 55 10.18 7.59 8.21
N THR A 56 9.83 8.04 7.01
CA THR A 56 8.55 8.73 6.77
C THR A 56 7.38 7.81 7.01
N PHE A 57 7.44 6.59 6.48
CA PHE A 57 6.39 5.58 6.68
C PHE A 57 6.22 5.24 8.16
N ILE A 58 7.31 4.87 8.85
CA ILE A 58 7.32 4.49 10.27
C ILE A 58 6.77 5.63 11.12
N ASN A 59 7.22 6.86 10.91
CA ASN A 59 6.72 8.01 11.67
C ASN A 59 5.22 8.25 11.46
N LEU A 60 4.71 8.06 10.23
CA LEU A 60 3.29 8.25 9.92
C LEU A 60 2.43 7.13 10.51
N ILE A 61 2.85 5.86 10.41
CA ILE A 61 2.08 4.74 10.97
C ILE A 61 2.06 4.81 12.49
N GLN A 62 3.21 5.07 13.13
CA GLN A 62 3.32 5.17 14.59
C GLN A 62 2.47 6.32 15.15
N LYS A 63 2.37 7.46 14.44
CA LYS A 63 1.43 8.55 14.80
C LYS A 63 -0.05 8.16 14.71
N ARG A 64 -0.39 7.11 13.96
CA ARG A 64 -1.77 6.60 13.89
C ARG A 64 -2.04 5.52 14.94
N LEU A 65 -1.01 4.81 15.37
CA LEU A 65 -1.05 3.80 16.44
C LEU A 65 -0.97 4.47 17.83
N THR A 66 -1.92 5.34 18.15
CA THR A 66 -2.04 5.92 19.49
C THR A 66 -3.23 5.33 20.22
N SER A 67 -3.13 5.14 21.54
CA SER A 67 -4.08 4.40 22.38
C SER A 67 -5.45 5.04 22.62
N HIS A 68 -5.78 6.14 21.93
CA HIS A 68 -7.11 6.71 22.00
C HIS A 68 -8.13 5.86 21.26
N HIS A 69 -9.24 5.44 21.89
CA HIS A 69 -10.28 4.62 21.25
C HIS A 69 -10.84 5.18 19.91
N SER A 70 -10.75 6.49 19.67
CA SER A 70 -11.12 7.11 18.38
C SER A 70 -10.19 6.74 17.22
N THR A 71 -9.05 6.09 17.49
CA THR A 71 -8.08 5.63 16.49
C THR A 71 -8.37 4.24 15.95
N GLN A 72 -9.37 3.53 16.47
CA GLN A 72 -9.75 2.23 15.92
C GLN A 72 -10.39 2.34 14.53
N GLY A 73 -10.41 1.23 13.81
CA GLY A 73 -11.04 1.08 12.50
C GLY A 73 -10.12 1.38 11.32
N LEU A 74 -10.72 1.54 10.13
CA LEU A 74 -10.00 1.74 8.88
C LEU A 74 -9.28 3.10 8.87
N LYS A 75 -7.98 3.08 8.58
CA LYS A 75 -7.11 4.24 8.48
C LYS A 75 -6.37 4.25 7.15
N VAL A 76 -5.92 5.45 6.81
CA VAL A 76 -5.15 5.73 5.62
C VAL A 76 -4.00 6.66 6.00
N ILE A 77 -2.79 6.34 5.52
CA ILE A 77 -1.67 7.30 5.48
C ILE A 77 -1.29 7.57 4.03
N GLU A 78 -0.96 8.82 3.75
CA GLU A 78 -0.55 9.26 2.42
C GLU A 78 0.70 10.14 2.51
N PHE A 79 1.66 9.94 1.62
CA PHE A 79 2.83 10.82 1.51
C PHE A 79 3.44 10.79 0.10
N PRO A 80 4.22 11.82 -0.28
CA PRO A 80 4.94 11.82 -1.54
C PRO A 80 5.98 10.70 -1.60
N CYS A 81 6.03 9.97 -2.71
CA CYS A 81 7.01 8.92 -2.95
C CYS A 81 7.39 8.88 -4.43
N SER A 82 8.66 8.68 -4.73
CA SER A 82 9.11 8.48 -6.11
C SER A 82 8.65 7.13 -6.63
N LYS A 83 8.38 7.06 -7.94
CA LYS A 83 8.02 5.79 -8.58
C LYS A 83 9.08 4.72 -8.34
N ASN A 84 10.36 5.10 -8.45
CA ASN A 84 11.49 4.18 -8.34
C ASN A 84 11.58 3.54 -6.95
N ILE A 85 11.42 4.33 -5.88
CA ILE A 85 11.41 3.82 -4.50
C ILE A 85 10.27 2.83 -4.30
N PHE A 86 9.04 3.20 -4.67
CA PHE A 86 7.90 2.30 -4.51
C PHE A 86 8.14 0.97 -5.20
N THR A 87 8.60 1.03 -6.44
CA THR A 87 8.83 -0.20 -7.20
C THR A 87 10.03 -1.00 -6.70
N PHE A 88 11.07 -0.35 -6.19
CA PHE A 88 12.21 -1.02 -5.58
C PHE A 88 11.80 -1.90 -4.39
N TYR A 89 10.89 -1.42 -3.54
CA TYR A 89 10.40 -2.19 -2.39
C TYR A 89 9.43 -3.30 -2.78
N PHE A 90 8.51 -3.05 -3.73
CA PHE A 90 7.34 -3.91 -3.91
C PHE A 90 7.37 -4.79 -5.17
N HIS A 91 8.29 -4.60 -6.12
CA HIS A 91 8.21 -5.29 -7.42
C HIS A 91 8.32 -6.82 -7.37
N ASN A 92 8.97 -7.37 -6.34
CA ASN A 92 9.12 -8.82 -6.14
C ASN A 92 7.95 -9.45 -5.40
N GLU A 93 6.99 -8.65 -4.93
CA GLU A 93 5.83 -9.16 -4.22
C GLU A 93 4.81 -9.76 -5.20
N GLU A 94 4.20 -10.87 -4.84
CA GLU A 94 3.30 -11.60 -5.73
C GLU A 94 2.09 -10.76 -6.16
N THR A 95 1.57 -9.95 -5.25
CA THR A 95 0.38 -9.11 -5.50
C THR A 95 0.72 -7.80 -6.19
N PHE A 96 2.00 -7.54 -6.50
CA PHE A 96 2.43 -6.33 -7.18
C PHE A 96 1.85 -6.25 -8.61
N ARG A 97 1.08 -5.20 -8.88
CA ARG A 97 0.42 -4.98 -10.17
C ARG A 97 0.39 -3.51 -10.55
N TYR A 98 0.48 -3.24 -11.85
CA TYR A 98 0.23 -1.91 -12.40
C TYR A 98 -1.16 -1.83 -13.04
N ILE A 99 -1.89 -0.77 -12.72
CA ILE A 99 -3.24 -0.47 -13.21
C ILE A 99 -3.16 0.76 -14.13
N HIS A 100 -3.07 0.51 -15.43
CA HIS A 100 -2.75 1.52 -16.46
C HIS A 100 -3.75 2.68 -16.53
N TYR A 101 -5.05 2.42 -16.67
CA TYR A 101 -6.07 3.48 -16.74
C TYR A 101 -6.14 4.36 -15.48
N GLN A 102 -5.58 3.89 -14.36
CA GLN A 102 -5.47 4.65 -13.12
C GLN A 102 -4.08 5.28 -12.91
N ARG A 103 -3.09 4.90 -13.72
CA ARG A 103 -1.66 5.23 -13.52
C ARG A 103 -1.23 4.95 -12.07
N LYS A 104 -1.58 3.75 -11.61
CA LYS A 104 -1.43 3.33 -10.21
C LYS A 104 -0.70 1.99 -10.12
N TYR A 105 0.30 1.90 -9.25
CA TYR A 105 0.81 0.62 -8.76
C TYR A 105 0.06 0.21 -7.49
N ASN A 106 -0.14 -1.09 -7.32
CA ASN A 106 -0.75 -1.69 -6.14
C ASN A 106 0.10 -2.88 -5.68
N CYS A 107 0.25 -3.03 -4.36
CA CYS A 107 0.76 -4.23 -3.69
C CYS A 107 -0.10 -4.52 -2.46
N ILE A 108 -0.57 -5.76 -2.33
CA ILE A 108 -1.46 -6.22 -1.25
C ILE A 108 -0.72 -7.24 -0.37
N PHE A 109 -0.79 -7.06 0.94
CA PHE A 109 -0.24 -8.01 1.90
C PHE A 109 -1.37 -8.60 2.74
N ARG A 110 -1.37 -9.92 2.94
CA ARG A 110 -2.44 -10.65 3.62
C ARG A 110 -1.90 -11.44 4.82
N GLY A 111 -2.64 -11.42 5.92
CA GLY A 111 -2.36 -12.28 7.06
C GLY A 111 -1.04 -11.98 7.76
N LEU A 112 -0.65 -12.85 8.70
CA LEU A 112 0.59 -12.72 9.46
C LEU A 112 1.83 -12.75 8.55
N GLN A 113 1.80 -13.53 7.47
CA GLN A 113 2.89 -13.55 6.49
C GLN A 113 3.06 -12.19 5.82
N GLY A 114 1.96 -11.51 5.49
CA GLY A 114 1.97 -10.14 4.98
C GLY A 114 2.60 -9.15 5.96
N TYR A 115 2.22 -9.24 7.25
CA TYR A 115 2.83 -8.43 8.30
C TYR A 115 4.36 -8.61 8.37
N GLN A 116 4.81 -9.86 8.42
CA GLN A 116 6.23 -10.21 8.48
C GLN A 116 6.99 -9.78 7.22
N ARG A 117 6.34 -9.84 6.06
CA ARG A 117 6.93 -9.39 4.81
C ARG A 117 7.17 -7.89 4.81
N ILE A 118 6.20 -7.10 5.29
CA ILE A 118 6.37 -5.64 5.46
C ILE A 118 7.48 -5.34 6.48
N ALA A 119 7.53 -6.06 7.60
CA ALA A 119 8.60 -5.90 8.59
C ALA A 119 10.00 -6.09 7.96
N LYS A 120 10.18 -7.13 7.14
CA LYS A 120 11.42 -7.39 6.41
C LYS A 120 11.74 -6.31 5.38
N LEU A 121 10.73 -5.78 4.68
CA LEU A 121 10.92 -4.68 3.73
C LEU A 121 11.37 -3.41 4.44
N LEU A 122 10.82 -3.10 5.62
CA LEU A 122 11.14 -1.90 6.37
C LEU A 122 12.37 -2.01 7.27
N ASP A 123 12.87 -3.24 7.48
CA ASP A 123 13.85 -3.58 8.51
C ASP A 123 13.39 -3.13 9.91
N PHE A 124 12.11 -3.37 10.23
CA PHE A 124 11.50 -2.97 11.49
C PHE A 124 10.36 -3.92 11.90
N GLU A 125 10.60 -4.76 12.91
CA GLU A 125 9.68 -5.85 13.30
C GLU A 125 8.36 -5.37 13.92
N ASP A 126 8.38 -4.23 14.59
CA ASP A 126 7.23 -3.67 15.32
C ASP A 126 6.61 -2.47 14.61
N TRP A 127 6.80 -2.36 13.29
CA TRP A 127 6.30 -1.24 12.48
C TRP A 127 4.81 -0.94 12.67
N GLY A 128 4.01 -1.99 12.89
CA GLY A 128 2.56 -1.92 12.99
C GLY A 128 2.02 -2.06 14.42
N ARG A 129 2.83 -1.86 15.47
CA ARG A 129 2.40 -2.02 16.87
C ARG A 129 2.97 -0.91 17.75
N THR A 130 2.22 -0.54 18.79
CA THR A 130 2.66 0.33 19.89
C THR A 130 2.06 -0.13 21.19
N ILE A 131 2.79 0.07 22.28
CA ILE A 131 2.31 -0.15 23.65
C ILE A 131 2.41 1.19 24.37
N ASP A 132 1.32 1.63 24.98
CA ASP A 132 1.32 2.86 25.74
C ASP A 132 1.81 2.65 27.19
N LYS A 133 1.87 3.74 27.96
CA LYS A 133 2.33 3.70 29.36
C LYS A 133 1.43 2.87 30.29
N THR A 134 0.20 2.57 29.87
CA THR A 134 -0.77 1.77 30.62
C THR A 134 -0.69 0.29 30.25
N GLY A 135 0.19 -0.09 29.31
CA GLY A 135 0.26 -1.45 28.78
C GLY A 135 -0.79 -1.73 27.71
N SER A 136 -1.54 -0.72 27.25
CA SER A 136 -2.52 -0.90 26.17
C SER A 136 -1.79 -1.02 24.84
N GLU A 137 -2.07 -2.11 24.11
CA GLU A 137 -1.49 -2.35 22.79
C GLU A 137 -2.40 -1.80 21.70
N THR A 138 -1.84 -1.04 20.76
CA THR A 138 -2.51 -0.62 19.53
C THR A 138 -1.77 -1.18 18.32
N CYS A 139 -2.45 -1.97 17.50
CA CYS A 139 -1.83 -2.69 16.40
C CYS A 139 -2.62 -2.61 15.10
N VAL A 140 -1.91 -2.80 13.99
CA VAL A 140 -2.50 -3.02 12.67
C VAL A 140 -3.07 -4.42 12.60
N VAL A 141 -4.33 -4.54 12.17
CA VAL A 141 -5.04 -5.82 12.12
C VAL A 141 -4.71 -6.59 10.85
N PHE A 142 -4.09 -7.77 11.01
CA PHE A 142 -3.79 -8.70 9.92
C PHE A 142 -4.58 -10.02 9.99
N SER A 143 -5.26 -10.25 11.11
CA SER A 143 -6.16 -11.39 11.29
C SER A 143 -7.24 -11.07 12.31
N LYS A 144 -8.42 -11.67 12.16
CA LYS A 144 -9.49 -11.63 13.16
C LYS A 144 -9.94 -13.04 13.46
N THR A 145 -10.01 -13.39 14.74
CA THR A 145 -10.64 -14.65 15.14
C THR A 145 -12.15 -14.48 15.11
N ASN A 146 -12.85 -15.32 14.36
CA ASN A 146 -14.29 -15.38 14.39
C ASN A 146 -14.73 -16.12 15.66
N LEU A 147 -15.42 -15.41 16.55
CA LEU A 147 -15.81 -15.94 17.86
C LEU A 147 -16.82 -17.10 17.79
N ASN A 148 -17.54 -17.25 16.67
CA ASN A 148 -18.57 -18.28 16.55
C ASN A 148 -18.00 -19.65 16.16
N ASN A 149 -16.87 -19.69 15.46
CA ASN A 149 -16.28 -20.93 14.94
C ASN A 149 -14.77 -21.03 15.15
N TYR A 150 -14.17 -20.08 15.87
CA TYR A 150 -12.73 -19.93 16.10
C TYR A 150 -11.87 -19.88 14.82
N ALA A 151 -12.49 -19.66 13.66
CA ALA A 151 -11.77 -19.55 12.40
C ALA A 151 -11.01 -18.23 12.35
N ILE A 152 -9.77 -18.26 11.85
CA ILE A 152 -8.96 -17.06 11.65
C ILE A 152 -9.29 -16.51 10.26
N GLU A 153 -9.88 -15.32 10.24
CA GLU A 153 -10.07 -14.53 9.02
C GLU A 153 -8.82 -13.68 8.79
N GLU A 154 -8.08 -13.93 7.71
CA GLU A 154 -6.96 -13.06 7.33
C GLU A 154 -7.46 -11.72 6.80
N LYS A 155 -6.78 -10.63 7.20
CA LYS A 155 -7.02 -9.28 6.69
C LYS A 155 -5.92 -8.87 5.73
N GLU A 156 -6.27 -7.90 4.89
CA GLU A 156 -5.38 -7.33 3.88
C GLU A 156 -5.04 -5.88 4.21
N VAL A 157 -3.82 -5.49 3.85
CA VAL A 157 -3.40 -4.09 3.76
C VAL A 157 -2.94 -3.80 2.34
N GLU A 158 -3.20 -2.57 1.87
CA GLU A 158 -2.93 -2.17 0.49
C GLU A 158 -1.93 -1.01 0.46
N PHE A 159 -0.84 -1.20 -0.27
CA PHE A 159 0.06 -0.14 -0.70
C PHE A 159 -0.29 0.27 -2.13
N CYS A 160 -0.64 1.54 -2.32
CA CYS A 160 -0.93 2.11 -3.63
C CYS A 160 0.04 3.23 -3.92
N TRP A 161 0.73 3.21 -5.05
CA TRP A 161 1.37 4.40 -5.57
C TRP A 161 0.56 4.94 -6.74
N LYS A 162 0.23 6.23 -6.71
CA LYS A 162 -0.50 6.88 -7.79
C LYS A 162 0.26 8.09 -8.29
N GLU A 163 0.42 8.17 -9.60
CA GLU A 163 1.14 9.24 -10.25
C GLU A 163 0.47 10.62 -10.03
N LYS A 164 1.28 11.66 -9.83
CA LYS A 164 0.82 13.05 -9.72
C LYS A 164 1.58 13.94 -10.71
N GLY A 165 0.84 14.79 -11.42
CA GLY A 165 1.41 15.74 -12.40
C GLY A 165 1.77 15.12 -13.75
N ASN A 166 2.38 15.93 -14.62
CA ASN A 166 2.69 15.56 -16.01
C ASN A 166 4.07 14.92 -16.19
N PHE A 167 4.90 14.85 -15.14
CA PHE A 167 6.25 14.28 -15.19
C PHE A 167 6.32 13.02 -14.31
N PHE A 168 6.43 11.85 -14.97
CA PHE A 168 6.35 10.48 -14.45
C PHE A 168 7.36 10.04 -13.35
N LYS A 169 7.82 10.96 -12.49
CA LYS A 169 8.82 10.70 -11.44
C LYS A 169 8.24 10.71 -10.03
N TYR A 170 7.16 11.48 -9.78
CA TYR A 170 6.62 11.69 -8.44
C TYR A 170 5.15 11.28 -8.37
N GLY A 171 4.78 10.69 -7.23
CA GLY A 171 3.43 10.29 -6.94
C GLY A 171 3.16 10.35 -5.45
N VAL A 172 1.97 9.92 -5.08
CA VAL A 172 1.58 9.74 -3.68
C VAL A 172 1.47 8.25 -3.43
N ILE A 173 2.11 7.78 -2.36
CA ILE A 173 1.80 6.48 -1.81
C ILE A 173 0.63 6.63 -0.84
N THR A 174 -0.31 5.69 -0.90
CA THR A 174 -1.44 5.54 0.00
C THR A 174 -1.33 4.15 0.62
N PHE A 175 -1.32 4.07 1.95
CA PHE A 175 -1.35 2.81 2.69
C PHE A 175 -2.65 2.71 3.48
N ILE A 176 -3.42 1.65 3.22
CA ILE A 176 -4.75 1.41 3.80
C ILE A 176 -4.68 0.20 4.73
N PHE A 177 -5.16 0.38 5.95
CA PHE A 177 -5.05 -0.62 7.02
C PHE A 177 -6.10 -0.42 8.10
N GLU A 178 -6.35 -1.43 8.92
CA GLU A 178 -7.26 -1.35 10.07
C GLU A 178 -6.46 -1.33 11.37
N ILE A 179 -6.88 -0.53 12.36
CA ILE A 179 -6.29 -0.47 13.70
C ILE A 179 -7.26 -1.05 14.73
N LYS A 180 -6.71 -1.80 15.69
CA LYS A 180 -7.39 -2.20 16.92
C LYS A 180 -6.54 -1.83 18.14
N THR A 181 -7.20 -1.49 19.25
CA THR A 181 -6.56 -1.30 20.55
C THR A 181 -7.13 -2.32 21.53
N GLU A 182 -6.26 -3.01 22.25
CA GLU A 182 -6.60 -3.96 23.29
C GLU A 182 -5.93 -3.52 24.60
N THR A 183 -6.74 -3.38 25.65
CA THR A 183 -6.27 -3.09 27.00
C THR A 183 -5.96 -4.43 27.66
N ILE A 184 -4.74 -4.63 28.17
CA ILE A 184 -4.48 -5.75 29.07
C ILE A 184 -5.10 -5.36 30.42
N GLU A 185 -6.21 -6.00 30.78
CA GLU A 185 -6.69 -5.94 32.16
C GLU A 185 -5.65 -6.62 33.04
N ILE A 186 -4.93 -5.83 33.84
CA ILE A 186 -4.09 -6.38 34.91
C ILE A 186 -5.07 -6.98 35.92
N VAL A 187 -5.15 -8.30 35.94
CA VAL A 187 -5.84 -9.03 37.02
C VAL A 187 -4.91 -8.90 38.23
N ASP A 188 -5.22 -7.98 39.14
CA ASP A 188 -4.57 -7.96 40.45
C ASP A 188 -4.91 -9.27 41.18
N GLU A 189 -3.90 -10.10 41.44
CA GLU A 189 -3.99 -11.30 42.30
C GLU A 189 -4.08 -10.92 43.80
#